data_AF-A0A926W5F8-F1
#
_entry.id   AF-A0A926W5F8-F1
#
_cell.length_a   1.000
_cell.length_b   1.000
_cell.length_c   1.000
_cell.angle_alpha   90.00
_cell.angle_beta   90.00
_cell.angle_gamma   90.00
#
_symmetry.space_group_name_H-M   'P 1'
#
loop_
_entity.id
_entity.type
_entity.pdbx_description
1 polymer ?
#
loop_
_entity_poly.entity_id
_entity_poly.type
_entity_poly.pdbx_seq_one_letter_code
_entity_poly.pdbx_strand_id
1 'polypeptide(L)'
;MSQSFIRSLLQSNPANRWAQTGRHLSMGAALLTAAVVFGCAPQATREANQQSYEAQLANHLKETGATMYGAYWCPHCAEQKEMFAGAVEQVPYVECDPSGQDPQPQLCQEKGIPGYPTWEIDGELYSGTRSLEELAELSDFQSTQSP
;
A
#
# COMPACT_ATOMS: atom_id res chain seq x y z
N MET A 1 13.74 -65.41 48.78
CA MET A 1 12.94 -66.02 47.71
C MET A 1 13.74 -65.94 46.41
N SER A 2 13.96 -67.12 45.82
CA SER A 2 14.36 -67.40 44.44
C SER A 2 15.47 -66.57 43.79
N GLN A 3 16.64 -67.21 43.73
CA GLN A 3 17.55 -67.21 42.59
C GLN A 3 16.79 -67.18 41.26
N SER A 4 17.37 -66.64 40.17
CA SER A 4 17.63 -67.44 38.96
C SER A 4 17.75 -66.69 37.62
N PHE A 5 18.80 -67.09 36.89
CA PHE A 5 18.94 -67.26 35.44
C PHE A 5 18.93 -65.99 34.55
N ILE A 6 20.07 -65.52 34.00
CA ILE A 6 21.02 -66.15 33.06
C ILE A 6 20.50 -66.19 31.60
N ARG A 7 21.42 -65.81 30.68
CA ARG A 7 21.55 -66.10 29.24
C ARG A 7 20.76 -65.22 28.27
N SER A 8 21.38 -64.42 27.39
CA SER A 8 22.52 -64.65 26.46
C SER A 8 22.12 -65.43 25.19
N LEU A 9 22.45 -64.80 24.06
CA LEU A 9 22.63 -65.33 22.69
C LEU A 9 21.34 -65.55 21.88
N LEU A 10 21.08 -64.77 20.82
CA LEU A 10 21.73 -64.87 19.49
C LEU A 10 21.60 -66.30 18.96
N GLN A 11 20.97 -66.59 17.83
CA GLN A 11 21.19 -66.18 16.44
C GLN A 11 20.11 -66.99 15.63
N SER A 12 19.78 -66.83 14.35
CA SER A 12 20.47 -66.49 13.09
C SER A 12 19.37 -66.58 12.01
N ASN A 13 19.34 -65.81 10.92
CA ASN A 13 20.03 -66.12 9.64
C ASN A 13 19.39 -65.23 8.53
N PRO A 14 19.94 -65.11 7.30
CA PRO A 14 21.32 -65.31 6.80
C PRO A 14 21.77 -64.17 5.86
N ALA A 15 21.69 -62.88 6.21
CA ALA A 15 22.13 -61.81 5.28
C ALA A 15 22.45 -60.49 5.97
N ASN A 16 22.78 -60.56 7.25
CA ASN A 16 22.57 -59.49 8.22
C ASN A 16 23.85 -59.08 8.95
N ARG A 17 23.95 -57.75 9.13
CA ARG A 17 24.50 -57.05 10.30
C ARG A 17 26.02 -57.09 10.53
N TRP A 18 26.46 -56.03 11.22
CA TRP A 18 27.70 -55.90 11.98
C TRP A 18 28.97 -55.55 11.20
N ALA A 19 29.23 -54.25 11.13
CA ALA A 19 30.51 -53.64 11.50
C ALA A 19 30.29 -52.12 11.31
N GLN A 20 29.87 -51.36 12.32
CA GLN A 20 30.78 -50.87 13.37
C GLN A 20 32.17 -50.66 12.78
N THR A 21 32.58 -49.43 12.50
CA THR A 21 33.44 -48.64 13.40
C THR A 21 34.24 -47.73 12.44
N GLY A 22 34.72 -46.55 12.79
CA GLY A 22 34.70 -45.82 14.02
C GLY A 22 35.24 -44.42 13.76
N ARG A 23 34.93 -43.54 14.71
CA ARG A 23 35.87 -42.63 15.37
C ARG A 23 36.89 -41.85 14.51
N HIS A 24 36.56 -40.56 14.39
CA HIS A 24 37.46 -39.39 14.33
C HIS A 24 38.60 -39.39 13.30
N LEU A 25 38.47 -38.51 12.30
CA LEU A 25 39.62 -37.77 11.80
C LEU A 25 39.27 -36.29 11.67
N SER A 26 39.95 -35.50 12.48
CA SER A 26 40.36 -34.10 12.37
C SER A 26 39.68 -33.17 11.37
N MET A 27 39.34 -31.99 11.90
CA MET A 27 39.17 -30.73 11.18
C MET A 27 40.13 -30.60 9.99
N GLY A 28 39.56 -30.36 8.80
CA GLY A 28 40.29 -30.00 7.59
C GLY A 28 39.33 -29.57 6.48
N ALA A 29 39.50 -28.35 5.98
CA ALA A 29 38.73 -27.60 4.98
C ALA A 29 38.25 -28.43 3.76
N ALA A 30 37.16 -28.12 3.06
CA ALA A 30 36.89 -26.82 2.47
C ALA A 30 35.42 -26.62 2.04
N LEU A 31 35.09 -25.33 2.01
CA LEU A 31 33.88 -24.67 1.56
C LEU A 31 33.34 -25.18 0.21
N LEU A 32 32.04 -25.44 0.13
CA LEU A 32 31.17 -24.87 -0.91
C LEU A 32 29.80 -24.61 -0.29
N THR A 33 29.68 -23.42 0.32
CA THR A 33 28.40 -22.82 0.68
C THR A 33 27.61 -22.54 -0.60
N ALA A 34 26.70 -23.43 -0.98
CA ALA A 34 25.61 -23.03 -1.87
C ALA A 34 24.55 -22.33 -1.02
N ALA A 35 24.87 -21.12 -0.53
CA ALA A 35 23.85 -20.19 -0.09
C ALA A 35 23.08 -19.79 -1.35
N VAL A 36 21.95 -20.45 -1.61
CA VAL A 36 20.98 -19.97 -2.58
C VAL A 36 20.43 -18.68 -1.98
N VAL A 37 21.06 -17.56 -2.31
CA VAL A 37 20.53 -16.23 -2.07
C VAL A 37 19.29 -16.12 -2.94
N PHE A 38 18.15 -16.58 -2.43
CA PHE A 38 16.85 -16.14 -2.92
C PHE A 38 16.84 -14.63 -2.71
N GLY A 39 17.19 -13.90 -3.76
CA GLY A 39 17.18 -12.46 -3.77
C GLY A 39 15.78 -11.98 -3.38
N CYS A 40 15.67 -11.36 -2.22
CA CYS A 40 14.60 -10.41 -1.97
C CYS A 40 14.87 -9.22 -2.91
N ALA A 41 14.34 -9.29 -4.14
CA ALA A 41 14.18 -8.08 -4.92
C ALA A 41 13.12 -7.23 -4.20
N PRO A 42 13.40 -5.95 -3.87
CA PRO A 42 12.39 -5.09 -3.28
C PRO A 42 11.26 -4.90 -4.29
N GLN A 43 10.07 -5.39 -3.96
CA GLN A 43 8.83 -5.08 -4.67
C GLN A 43 8.45 -3.64 -4.35
N ALA A 44 9.12 -2.66 -4.94
CA ALA A 44 8.83 -1.24 -4.74
C ALA A 44 8.71 -0.48 -6.06
N THR A 45 8.46 -1.16 -7.19
CA THR A 45 8.44 -0.52 -8.52
C THR A 45 7.27 -0.91 -9.41
N ARG A 46 6.31 -1.71 -8.93
CA ARG A 46 5.09 -2.04 -9.71
C ARG A 46 3.88 -1.14 -9.44
N GLU A 47 3.98 -0.24 -8.47
CA GLU A 47 2.84 0.60 -8.05
C GLU A 47 2.77 1.91 -8.83
N ALA A 48 3.91 2.52 -9.17
CA ALA A 48 3.93 3.78 -9.94
C ALA A 48 3.50 3.62 -11.42
N ASN A 49 3.54 2.41 -11.98
CA ASN A 49 3.19 2.17 -13.39
C ASN A 49 1.75 1.65 -13.59
N GLN A 50 0.93 1.59 -12.53
CA GLN A 50 -0.44 1.04 -12.60
C GLN A 50 -1.49 1.86 -11.84
N GLN A 51 -1.19 3.10 -11.45
CA GLN A 51 -2.21 3.98 -10.83
C GLN A 51 -3.28 4.36 -11.86
N SER A 52 -4.55 4.36 -11.44
CA SER A 52 -5.66 4.80 -12.29
C SER A 52 -5.54 6.29 -12.64
N TYR A 53 -6.27 6.74 -13.65
CA TYR A 53 -6.28 8.16 -14.01
C TYR A 53 -6.71 9.04 -12.83
N GLU A 54 -7.75 8.63 -12.10
CA GLU A 54 -8.28 9.32 -10.92
C GLU A 54 -7.23 9.42 -9.80
N ALA A 55 -6.45 8.34 -9.58
CA ALA A 55 -5.39 8.34 -8.59
C ALA A 55 -4.24 9.27 -8.98
N GLN A 56 -3.85 9.28 -10.26
CA GLN A 56 -2.80 10.18 -10.75
C GLN A 56 -3.26 11.65 -10.65
N LEU A 57 -4.49 11.95 -11.05
CA LEU A 57 -5.06 13.30 -10.95
C LEU A 57 -5.22 13.75 -9.49
N ALA A 58 -5.75 12.91 -8.60
CA ALA A 58 -5.90 13.26 -7.19
C ALA A 58 -4.55 13.55 -6.52
N ASN A 59 -3.52 12.74 -6.83
CA ASN A 59 -2.16 12.98 -6.36
C ASN A 59 -1.59 14.29 -6.92
N HIS A 60 -1.77 14.55 -8.22
CA HIS A 60 -1.32 15.80 -8.84
C HIS A 60 -1.98 17.03 -8.22
N LEU A 61 -3.30 17.00 -8.03
CA LEU A 61 -4.06 18.07 -7.35
C LEU A 61 -3.50 18.32 -5.94
N LYS A 62 -3.21 17.25 -5.20
CA LYS A 62 -2.61 17.37 -3.87
C LYS A 62 -1.19 17.95 -3.90
N GLU A 63 -0.36 17.53 -4.84
CA GLU A 63 1.02 17.99 -5.00
C GLU A 63 1.12 19.45 -5.44
N THR A 64 0.19 19.90 -6.28
CA THR A 64 0.08 21.29 -6.75
C THR A 64 -0.66 22.19 -5.76
N GLY A 65 -1.22 21.64 -4.67
CA GLY A 65 -1.91 22.41 -3.64
C GLY A 65 -3.34 22.79 -4.01
N ALA A 66 -3.90 22.23 -5.08
CA ALA A 66 -5.33 22.33 -5.35
C ALA A 66 -6.13 21.81 -4.15
N THR A 67 -7.25 22.44 -3.83
CA THR A 67 -8.06 22.08 -2.65
C THR A 67 -9.55 22.18 -2.97
N MET A 68 -10.30 21.12 -2.68
CA MET A 68 -11.75 21.15 -2.69
C MET A 68 -12.29 21.56 -1.33
N TYR A 69 -13.05 22.64 -1.28
CA TYR A 69 -13.82 23.07 -0.12
C TYR A 69 -15.26 22.59 -0.26
N GLY A 70 -15.79 21.93 0.77
CA GLY A 70 -17.16 21.44 0.73
C GLY A 70 -17.73 21.15 2.11
N ALA A 71 -18.88 20.48 2.13
CA ALA A 71 -19.50 20.01 3.35
C ALA A 71 -19.86 18.52 3.25
N TYR A 72 -19.77 17.77 4.34
CA TYR A 72 -20.03 16.32 4.34
C TYR A 72 -21.45 15.97 3.87
N TRP A 73 -22.44 16.85 4.10
CA TRP A 73 -23.84 16.65 3.73
C TRP A 73 -24.17 17.16 2.33
N CYS A 74 -23.22 17.79 1.63
CA CYS A 74 -23.47 18.43 0.34
C CYS A 74 -23.53 17.38 -0.79
N PRO A 75 -24.66 17.26 -1.51
CA PRO A 75 -24.83 16.24 -2.54
C PRO A 75 -23.87 16.41 -3.71
N HIS A 76 -23.64 17.65 -4.17
CA HIS A 76 -22.66 17.92 -5.24
C HIS A 76 -21.22 17.61 -4.83
N CYS A 77 -20.93 17.70 -3.54
CA CYS A 77 -19.63 17.32 -2.98
C CYS A 77 -19.47 15.81 -2.97
N ALA A 78 -20.54 15.06 -2.70
CA ALA A 78 -20.56 13.62 -2.84
C ALA A 78 -20.40 13.19 -4.31
N GLU A 79 -21.11 13.84 -5.24
CA GLU A 79 -20.96 13.62 -6.69
C GLU A 79 -19.52 13.85 -7.16
N GLN A 80 -18.90 14.97 -6.76
CA GLN A 80 -17.51 15.26 -7.08
C GLN A 80 -16.55 14.18 -6.56
N LYS A 81 -16.76 13.71 -5.33
CA LYS A 81 -15.95 12.66 -4.69
C LYS A 81 -16.12 11.31 -5.38
N GLU A 82 -17.33 10.97 -5.82
CA GLU A 82 -17.62 9.73 -6.53
C GLU A 82 -16.88 9.62 -7.86
N MET A 83 -16.66 10.75 -8.56
CA MET A 83 -15.89 10.78 -9.80
C MET A 83 -14.45 10.28 -9.62
N PHE A 84 -13.85 10.45 -8.43
CA PHE A 84 -12.51 9.95 -8.12
C PHE A 84 -12.47 8.46 -7.78
N ALA A 85 -13.61 7.77 -7.71
CA ALA A 85 -13.71 6.33 -7.47
C ALA A 85 -12.83 5.87 -6.28
N GLY A 86 -11.93 4.91 -6.53
CA GLY A 86 -11.01 4.38 -5.50
C GLY A 86 -9.93 5.36 -5.02
N ALA A 87 -9.83 6.54 -5.63
CA ALA A 87 -8.87 7.58 -5.30
C ALA A 87 -9.44 8.70 -4.40
N VAL A 88 -10.70 8.60 -3.96
CA VAL A 88 -11.37 9.65 -3.18
C VAL A 88 -10.59 10.10 -1.93
N GLU A 89 -9.93 9.18 -1.24
CA GLU A 89 -9.13 9.47 -0.03
C GLU A 89 -7.84 10.28 -0.33
N GLN A 90 -7.41 10.33 -1.60
CA GLN A 90 -6.29 11.17 -2.03
C GLN A 90 -6.71 12.60 -2.35
N VAL A 91 -8.01 12.85 -2.56
CA VAL A 91 -8.53 14.15 -2.95
C VAL A 91 -8.26 15.18 -1.83
N PRO A 92 -7.54 16.28 -2.11
CA PRO A 92 -7.31 17.32 -1.13
C PRO A 92 -8.63 18.02 -0.79
N TYR A 93 -9.14 17.80 0.42
CA TYR A 93 -10.45 18.26 0.86
C TYR A 93 -10.39 19.03 2.18
N VAL A 94 -11.14 20.13 2.24
CA VAL A 94 -11.41 20.89 3.47
C VAL A 94 -12.89 20.82 3.78
N GLU A 95 -13.20 20.33 4.98
CA GLU A 95 -14.55 20.30 5.53
C GLU A 95 -14.92 21.68 6.10
N CYS A 96 -15.91 22.32 5.50
CA CYS A 96 -16.35 23.66 5.88
C CYS A 96 -17.50 23.67 6.89
N ASP A 97 -18.18 22.55 7.15
CA ASP A 97 -19.23 22.49 8.16
C ASP A 97 -18.65 22.10 9.54
N PRO A 98 -18.91 22.87 10.62
CA PRO A 98 -18.39 22.58 11.96
C PRO A 98 -18.86 21.25 12.55
N SER A 99 -19.88 20.62 11.98
CA SER A 99 -20.41 19.31 12.42
C SER A 99 -19.74 18.14 11.69
N GLY A 100 -18.90 18.41 10.69
CA GLY A 100 -18.15 17.40 9.95
C GLY A 100 -16.91 16.90 10.70
N GLN A 101 -16.15 16.02 10.05
CA GLN A 101 -14.89 15.49 10.58
C GLN A 101 -13.75 16.47 10.30
N ASP A 102 -12.89 16.70 11.29
CA ASP A 102 -11.75 17.63 11.25
C ASP A 102 -12.07 18.97 10.55
N PRO A 103 -13.15 19.65 10.98
CA PRO A 103 -13.71 20.76 10.24
C PRO A 103 -12.85 22.03 10.37
N GLN A 104 -12.81 22.83 9.31
CA GLN A 104 -12.07 24.09 9.22
C GLN A 104 -12.96 25.24 8.69
N PRO A 105 -14.11 25.54 9.35
CA PRO A 105 -15.05 26.57 8.87
C PRO A 105 -14.43 27.97 8.81
N GLN A 106 -13.49 28.30 9.71
CA GLN A 106 -12.80 29.60 9.69
C GLN A 106 -11.95 29.76 8.43
N LEU A 107 -11.25 28.71 8.01
CA LEU A 107 -10.47 28.72 6.76
C LEU A 107 -11.40 28.96 5.56
N CYS A 108 -12.54 28.29 5.50
CA CYS A 108 -13.50 28.49 4.42
C CYS A 108 -14.07 29.92 4.40
N GLN A 109 -14.29 30.53 5.58
CA GLN A 109 -14.70 31.93 5.67
C GLN A 109 -13.59 32.89 5.21
N GLU A 110 -12.35 32.68 5.64
CA GLU A 110 -11.19 33.50 5.26
C GLU A 110 -10.90 33.43 3.76
N LYS A 111 -11.08 32.26 3.14
CA LYS A 111 -10.97 32.04 1.70
C LYS A 111 -12.15 32.60 0.91
N GLY A 112 -13.24 32.99 1.57
CA GLY A 112 -14.44 33.52 0.92
C GLY A 112 -15.17 32.50 0.06
N ILE A 113 -15.24 31.24 0.50
CA ILE A 113 -15.88 30.14 -0.25
C ILE A 113 -17.37 30.48 -0.50
N PRO A 114 -17.80 30.65 -1.76
CA PRO A 114 -19.14 31.16 -2.08
C PRO A 114 -20.24 30.09 -2.04
N GLY A 115 -19.85 28.81 -2.05
CA GLY A 115 -20.75 27.66 -2.08
C GLY A 115 -19.97 26.35 -2.21
N TYR A 116 -20.68 25.22 -2.18
CA TYR A 116 -20.06 23.89 -2.17
C TYR A 116 -20.48 23.02 -3.38
N PRO A 117 -19.56 22.22 -3.93
CA PRO A 117 -18.12 22.30 -3.70
C PRO A 117 -17.56 23.61 -4.30
N THR A 118 -16.36 24.01 -3.88
CA THR A 118 -15.55 25.00 -4.59
C THR A 118 -14.12 24.48 -4.64
N TRP A 119 -13.49 24.52 -5.80
CA TRP A 119 -12.07 24.21 -5.95
C TRP A 119 -11.25 25.48 -5.88
N GLU A 120 -10.16 25.46 -5.14
CA GLU A 120 -9.06 26.43 -5.27
C GLU A 120 -7.95 25.76 -6.06
N ILE A 121 -7.57 26.32 -7.20
CA ILE A 121 -6.49 25.83 -8.07
C ILE A 121 -5.68 27.05 -8.49
N ASP A 122 -4.36 27.02 -8.26
CA ASP A 122 -3.46 28.14 -8.49
C ASP A 122 -3.93 29.49 -7.90
N GLY A 123 -4.63 29.41 -6.76
CA GLY A 123 -5.16 30.57 -6.03
C GLY A 123 -6.47 31.14 -6.58
N GLU A 124 -7.03 30.55 -7.64
CA GLU A 124 -8.33 30.92 -8.20
C GLU A 124 -9.43 29.99 -7.72
N LEU A 125 -10.64 30.53 -7.50
CA LEU A 125 -11.80 29.77 -7.00
C LEU A 125 -12.76 29.40 -8.12
N TYR A 126 -13.07 28.10 -8.20
CA TYR A 126 -13.95 27.48 -9.18
C TYR A 126 -15.13 26.81 -8.46
N SER A 127 -16.28 27.50 -8.41
CA SER A 127 -17.46 27.01 -7.69
C SER A 127 -18.21 25.91 -8.45
N GLY A 128 -18.77 24.95 -7.73
CA GLY A 128 -19.55 23.84 -8.26
C GLY A 128 -18.69 22.64 -8.65
N THR A 129 -19.38 21.54 -8.97
CA THR A 129 -18.77 20.29 -9.45
C THR A 129 -18.03 20.52 -10.77
N ARG A 130 -16.89 19.87 -10.93
CA ARG A 130 -16.00 19.92 -12.10
C ARG A 130 -15.73 18.51 -12.58
N SER A 131 -15.69 18.29 -13.89
CA SER A 131 -15.31 16.99 -14.42
C SER A 131 -13.83 16.73 -14.14
N LEU A 132 -13.40 15.46 -14.21
CA LEU A 132 -11.98 15.15 -14.01
C LEU A 132 -11.11 15.77 -15.10
N GLU A 133 -11.62 15.85 -16.33
CA GLU A 133 -10.95 16.51 -17.45
C GLU A 133 -10.78 18.01 -17.18
N GLU A 134 -11.82 18.69 -16.68
CA GLU A 134 -11.73 20.10 -16.35
C GLU A 134 -10.73 20.34 -15.20
N LEU A 135 -10.74 19.49 -14.17
CA LEU A 135 -9.74 19.57 -13.10
C LEU A 135 -8.32 19.32 -13.59
N ALA A 136 -8.15 18.42 -14.57
CA ALA A 136 -6.86 18.18 -15.20
C ALA A 136 -6.39 19.39 -16.01
N GLU A 137 -7.27 20.00 -16.80
CA GLU A 137 -6.98 21.21 -17.57
C GLU A 137 -6.63 22.39 -16.65
N LEU A 138 -7.43 22.62 -15.60
CA LEU A 138 -7.22 23.72 -14.66
C LEU A 138 -5.93 23.59 -13.83
N SER A 139 -5.45 22.36 -13.61
CA SER A 139 -4.24 22.09 -12.82
C SER A 139 -3.01 21.80 -13.67
N ASP A 140 -3.07 21.96 -14.99
CA ASP A 140 -2.00 21.59 -15.94
C ASP A 140 -1.55 20.11 -15.80
N PHE A 141 -2.46 19.21 -15.44
CA PHE A 141 -2.18 17.78 -15.33
C PHE A 141 -2.01 17.13 -16.71
N GLN A 142 -0.86 16.49 -16.92
CA GLN A 142 -0.56 15.72 -18.13
C GLN A 142 -0.55 14.23 -17.82
N SER A 143 -1.63 13.53 -18.14
CA SER A 143 -1.66 12.08 -18.06
C SER A 143 -1.16 11.43 -19.36
N THR A 144 -0.61 10.23 -19.23
CA THR A 144 -0.34 9.35 -20.39
C THR A 144 -1.54 8.47 -20.75
N GLN A 145 -2.65 8.62 -20.03
CA GLN A 145 -3.87 7.82 -20.15
C GLN A 145 -5.09 8.75 -20.14
N SER A 146 -6.05 8.55 -21.06
CA SER A 146 -7.32 9.28 -21.03
C SER A 146 -8.20 8.78 -19.88
N PRO A 147 -9.00 9.66 -19.23
CA PRO A 147 -10.09 9.23 -18.35
C PRO A 147 -11.09 8.30 -19.06
#